data_AF-Q5DYQ8-F1
#
_entry.id   AF-Q5DYQ8-F1
#
_cell.length_a   1.000
_cell.length_b   1.000
_cell.length_c   1.000
_cell.angle_alpha   90.00
_cell.angle_beta   90.00
_cell.angle_gamma   90.00
#
_symmetry.space_group_name_H-M   'P 1'
#
loop_
_entity.id
_entity.type
_entity.pdbx_description
1 polymer ?
#
loop_
_entity_poly.entity_id
_entity_poly.type
_entity_poly.pdbx_seq_one_letter_code
_entity_poly.pdbx_strand_id
1 'polypeptide(L)'
;MTSLMQLRTNTIKKGVIMKKVIMISMTSLASLFLIVSCSDSGGFSSGGTAPTVAEEPESVKTQDLVAPEGFSFNPIEEQRLIVDLSGSLPARAHLSVYSNFSEKDEGEYRVDYGSKIIDVPLANGAVDIEFAIANSLEESVVEIWLYDGSDPQQKKFVVDGTQWEWY
;
A
#
# COMPACT_ATOMS: atom_id res chain seq x y z
N MET A 1 -47.54 24.88 -0.49
CA MET A 1 -47.37 23.71 -1.40
C MET A 1 -46.16 23.96 -2.33
N THR A 2 -44.94 24.08 -1.78
CA THR A 2 -43.77 24.54 -2.58
C THR A 2 -42.51 23.70 -2.37
N SER A 3 -42.53 22.68 -1.48
CA SER A 3 -41.33 21.92 -1.16
C SER A 3 -41.16 20.63 -2.00
N LEU A 4 -42.25 19.99 -2.46
CA LEU A 4 -42.17 18.74 -3.23
C LEU A 4 -41.72 18.90 -4.70
N MET A 5 -41.74 20.11 -5.27
CA MET A 5 -41.34 20.33 -6.68
C MET A 5 -39.83 20.47 -6.88
N GLN A 6 -39.06 20.83 -5.84
CA GLN A 6 -37.60 21.00 -5.95
C GLN A 6 -36.82 19.67 -5.85
N LEU A 7 -37.40 18.63 -5.25
CA LEU A 7 -36.72 17.32 -5.15
C LEU A 7 -36.77 16.54 -6.47
N ARG A 8 -37.81 16.73 -7.30
CA ARG A 8 -37.95 15.97 -8.55
C ARG A 8 -37.03 16.46 -9.68
N THR A 9 -36.61 17.71 -9.68
CA THR A 9 -35.73 18.27 -10.73
C THR A 9 -34.26 17.89 -10.54
N ASN A 10 -33.82 17.66 -9.29
CA ASN A 10 -32.40 17.40 -9.01
C ASN A 10 -31.98 15.95 -9.31
N THR A 11 -32.90 14.99 -9.14
CA THR A 11 -32.65 13.57 -9.45
C THR A 11 -32.52 13.32 -10.96
N ILE A 12 -33.25 14.08 -11.77
CA ILE A 12 -33.24 13.92 -13.24
C ILE A 12 -31.92 14.44 -13.84
N LYS A 13 -31.34 15.52 -13.29
CA LYS A 13 -30.04 16.03 -13.77
C LYS A 13 -28.90 15.05 -13.48
N LYS A 14 -28.81 14.48 -12.27
CA LYS A 14 -27.74 13.50 -11.93
C LYS A 14 -27.78 12.26 -12.83
N GLY A 15 -28.97 11.74 -13.15
CA GLY A 15 -29.13 10.57 -14.03
C GLY A 15 -28.75 10.79 -15.50
N VAL A 16 -28.82 12.03 -16.00
CA VAL A 16 -28.40 12.36 -17.38
C VAL A 16 -26.88 12.55 -17.47
N ILE A 17 -26.25 13.06 -16.41
CA ILE A 17 -24.80 13.32 -16.39
C ILE A 17 -24.01 11.99 -16.25
N MET A 18 -24.55 11.02 -15.50
CA MET A 18 -23.88 9.73 -15.28
C MET A 18 -23.95 8.77 -16.49
N LYS A 19 -24.88 8.99 -17.42
CA LYS A 19 -24.96 8.22 -18.69
C LYS A 19 -24.04 8.75 -19.79
N LYS A 20 -23.51 9.97 -19.64
CA LYS A 20 -22.69 10.64 -20.66
C LYS A 20 -21.18 10.42 -20.49
N VAL A 21 -20.76 9.90 -19.34
CA VAL A 21 -19.35 9.62 -19.02
C VAL A 21 -18.94 8.17 -19.36
N ILE A 22 -19.91 7.25 -19.48
CA ILE A 22 -19.67 5.80 -19.67
C ILE A 22 -19.47 5.41 -21.16
N MET A 23 -19.54 6.34 -22.10
CA MET A 23 -19.51 6.05 -23.54
C MET A 23 -18.30 6.68 -24.25
N ILE A 24 -17.10 6.52 -23.70
CA ILE A 24 -15.84 6.76 -24.41
C ILE A 24 -14.96 5.53 -24.17
N SER A 25 -15.27 4.47 -24.93
CA SER A 25 -14.50 3.23 -25.01
C SER A 25 -13.80 3.17 -26.37
N MET A 26 -12.56 2.70 -26.33
CA MET A 26 -11.85 1.97 -27.39
C MET A 26 -11.60 2.68 -28.73
N THR A 27 -10.35 3.09 -28.95
CA THR A 27 -9.50 2.53 -30.02
C THR A 27 -8.04 2.90 -29.77
N SER A 28 -7.24 1.98 -29.25
CA SER A 28 -5.80 1.91 -29.55
C SER A 28 -5.26 0.56 -29.14
N LEU A 29 -5.17 -0.37 -30.09
CA LEU A 29 -4.19 -1.46 -30.04
C LEU A 29 -4.07 -2.08 -31.44
N ALA A 30 -3.09 -1.64 -32.21
CA ALA A 30 -2.45 -2.45 -33.24
C ALA A 30 -1.21 -1.71 -33.77
N SER A 31 -0.11 -2.45 -33.82
CA SER A 31 1.20 -2.10 -34.38
C SER A 31 2.18 -1.52 -33.37
N LEU A 32 3.18 -2.31 -32.94
CA LEU A 32 4.54 -2.09 -33.46
C LEU A 32 5.58 -3.19 -33.09
N PHE A 33 6.17 -3.71 -34.16
CA PHE A 33 7.51 -4.31 -34.40
C PHE A 33 8.05 -5.51 -33.61
N LEU A 34 8.11 -6.62 -34.36
CA LEU A 34 9.19 -7.60 -34.36
C LEU A 34 10.54 -6.93 -34.66
N ILE A 35 11.56 -7.18 -33.84
CA ILE A 35 12.95 -7.23 -34.32
C ILE A 35 13.63 -8.51 -33.79
N VAL A 36 14.03 -9.34 -34.75
CA VAL A 36 14.96 -10.47 -34.64
C VAL A 36 16.32 -9.96 -35.13
N SER A 37 17.40 -10.60 -34.64
CA SER A 37 18.78 -10.48 -35.14
C SER A 37 19.48 -9.20 -34.69
N CYS A 38 20.78 -9.15 -34.42
CA CYS A 38 21.91 -9.89 -34.97
C CYS A 38 23.05 -9.76 -33.94
N SER A 39 23.57 -10.85 -33.40
CA SER A 39 24.96 -11.30 -33.66
C SER A 39 25.93 -10.16 -34.00
N ASP A 40 26.84 -9.83 -33.08
CA ASP A 40 28.18 -9.39 -33.47
C ASP A 40 29.23 -10.08 -32.60
N SER A 41 29.93 -10.99 -33.27
CA SER A 41 31.13 -11.66 -32.81
C SER A 41 32.34 -10.76 -33.07
N GLY A 42 32.71 -9.95 -32.08
CA GLY A 42 33.91 -9.12 -32.13
C GLY A 42 35.08 -9.75 -31.40
N GLY A 43 35.92 -10.50 -32.12
CA GLY A 43 37.25 -10.88 -31.66
C GLY A 43 38.30 -10.46 -32.68
N PHE A 44 39.24 -9.59 -32.30
CA PHE A 44 40.64 -9.67 -32.74
C PHE A 44 41.58 -8.74 -31.93
N SER A 45 42.50 -9.41 -31.25
CA SER A 45 43.96 -9.18 -31.21
C SER A 45 44.61 -7.94 -30.59
N SER A 46 45.77 -8.29 -30.03
CA SER A 46 46.71 -7.55 -29.21
C SER A 46 47.20 -6.26 -29.84
N GLY A 47 47.05 -5.18 -29.08
CA GLY A 47 47.87 -3.97 -29.20
C GLY A 47 48.52 -3.70 -27.85
N GLY A 48 49.75 -4.18 -27.68
CA GLY A 48 50.54 -3.94 -26.48
C GLY A 48 50.78 -2.44 -26.29
N THR A 49 50.08 -1.86 -25.32
CA THR A 49 50.46 -0.60 -24.68
C THR A 49 50.74 -0.95 -23.23
N ALA A 50 51.91 -0.56 -22.74
CA ALA A 50 52.34 -0.80 -21.37
C ALA A 50 51.22 -0.43 -20.39
N PRO A 51 50.95 -1.25 -19.36
CA PRO A 51 49.93 -0.90 -18.39
C PRO A 51 50.42 0.35 -17.65
N THR A 52 49.71 1.47 -17.81
CA THR A 52 49.59 2.43 -16.72
C THR A 52 49.08 1.63 -15.54
N VAL A 53 49.87 1.60 -14.46
CA VAL A 53 49.43 1.07 -13.18
C VAL A 53 48.29 1.98 -12.73
N ALA A 54 47.07 1.59 -13.09
CA ALA A 54 45.89 2.10 -12.42
C ALA A 54 46.02 1.61 -10.98
N GLU A 55 46.10 2.55 -10.06
CA GLU A 55 46.09 2.29 -8.62
C GLU A 55 44.82 1.49 -8.32
N GLU A 56 45.00 0.20 -8.02
CA GLU A 56 43.91 -0.71 -7.67
C GLU A 56 43.28 -0.16 -6.39
N PRO A 57 41.96 0.10 -6.35
CA PRO A 57 41.33 0.68 -5.16
C PRO A 57 41.61 -0.25 -3.99
N GLU A 58 42.26 0.29 -2.94
CA GLU A 58 42.60 -0.50 -1.76
C GLU A 58 41.34 -1.18 -1.20
N SER A 59 41.45 -2.49 -0.94
CA SER A 59 40.32 -3.25 -0.43
C SER A 59 39.97 -2.78 0.98
N VAL A 60 38.90 -2.01 1.11
CA VAL A 60 38.35 -1.61 2.42
C VAL A 60 37.81 -2.86 3.13
N LYS A 61 38.28 -3.16 4.33
CA LYS A 61 37.75 -4.29 5.12
C LYS A 61 36.54 -3.82 5.91
N THR A 62 35.58 -4.71 6.13
CA THR A 62 34.40 -4.43 6.96
C THR A 62 34.77 -3.97 8.39
N GLN A 63 35.93 -4.39 8.89
CA GLN A 63 36.46 -3.99 10.21
C GLN A 63 36.90 -2.52 10.27
N ASP A 64 37.18 -1.91 9.12
CA ASP A 64 37.59 -0.51 9.00
C ASP A 64 36.38 0.44 8.92
N LEU A 65 35.15 -0.10 8.89
CA LEU A 65 33.92 0.68 8.88
C LEU A 65 33.60 1.18 10.29
N VAL A 66 33.56 2.51 10.45
CA VAL A 66 33.14 3.18 11.68
C VAL A 66 31.78 3.82 11.44
N ALA A 67 30.80 3.53 12.30
CA ALA A 67 29.52 4.21 12.27
C ALA A 67 29.73 5.71 12.56
N PRO A 68 29.19 6.62 11.72
CA PRO A 68 29.25 8.04 12.00
C PRO A 68 28.66 8.37 13.38
N GLU A 69 29.15 9.43 14.03
CA GLU A 69 28.50 9.93 15.24
C GLU A 69 27.03 10.28 14.96
N GLY A 70 26.14 9.82 15.84
CA GLY A 70 24.69 9.99 15.68
C GLY A 70 24.00 8.98 14.77
N PHE A 71 24.72 8.00 14.22
CA PHE A 71 24.10 6.89 13.50
C PHE A 71 23.18 6.08 14.44
N SER A 72 21.90 5.99 14.08
CA SER A 72 20.90 5.19 14.78
C SER A 72 20.23 4.23 13.81
N PHE A 73 20.17 2.95 14.19
CA PHE A 73 19.40 1.94 13.48
C PHE A 73 18.11 1.67 14.26
N ASN A 74 17.19 2.64 14.25
CA ASN A 74 15.83 2.43 14.77
C ASN A 74 14.85 2.33 13.59
N PRO A 75 14.58 1.13 13.05
CA PRO A 75 13.76 0.95 11.85
C PRO A 75 12.26 0.91 12.16
N ILE A 76 11.84 1.39 13.34
CA ILE A 76 10.45 1.34 13.77
C ILE A 76 9.89 2.72 14.11
N GLU A 77 8.59 2.86 13.88
CA GLU A 77 7.78 4.02 14.25
C GLU A 77 6.60 3.56 15.11
N GLU A 78 6.28 4.35 16.15
CA GLU A 78 5.13 4.11 17.01
C GLU A 78 3.86 4.66 16.35
N GLN A 79 2.80 3.86 16.41
CA GLN A 79 1.48 4.15 15.87
C GLN A 79 0.42 3.89 16.92
N ARG A 80 -0.64 4.70 16.89
CA ARG A 80 -1.83 4.50 17.70
C ARG A 80 -3.04 4.28 16.80
N LEU A 81 -3.77 3.18 17.01
CA LEU A 81 -5.00 2.88 16.31
C LEU A 81 -6.18 3.01 17.28
N ILE A 82 -7.08 3.94 16.95
CA ILE A 82 -8.34 4.17 17.65
C ILE A 82 -9.46 3.69 16.74
N VAL A 83 -10.23 2.71 17.20
CA VAL A 83 -11.47 2.28 16.56
C VAL A 83 -12.61 2.45 17.55
N ASP A 84 -13.66 3.15 17.15
CA ASP A 84 -14.90 3.23 17.91
C ASP A 84 -16.09 3.10 16.95
N LEU A 85 -16.56 1.87 16.82
CA LEU A 85 -17.73 1.47 16.05
C LEU A 85 -18.86 1.02 16.98
N SER A 86 -18.88 1.59 18.19
CA SER A 86 -19.89 1.29 19.21
C SER A 86 -21.30 1.49 18.63
N GLY A 87 -22.16 0.48 18.79
CA GLY A 87 -23.53 0.50 18.28
C GLY A 87 -23.70 0.05 16.82
N SER A 88 -22.62 -0.06 16.05
CA SER A 88 -22.62 -0.61 14.68
C SER A 88 -22.13 -2.05 14.62
N LEU A 89 -21.31 -2.46 15.59
CA LEU A 89 -20.78 -3.83 15.70
C LEU A 89 -21.48 -4.65 16.79
N PRO A 90 -21.52 -5.98 16.65
CA PRO A 90 -21.94 -6.86 17.74
C PRO A 90 -20.97 -6.77 18.93
N ALA A 91 -21.39 -7.35 20.07
CA ALA A 91 -20.60 -7.32 21.30
C ALA A 91 -19.22 -7.99 21.20
N ARG A 92 -19.01 -8.85 20.19
CA ARG A 92 -17.75 -9.58 19.96
C ARG A 92 -17.33 -9.41 18.51
N ALA A 93 -16.16 -8.82 18.32
CA ALA A 93 -15.46 -8.71 17.05
C ALA A 93 -13.95 -8.78 17.32
N HIS A 94 -13.17 -9.05 16.28
CA HIS A 94 -11.71 -9.05 16.34
C HIS A 94 -11.13 -8.09 15.31
N LEU A 95 -10.07 -7.39 15.68
CA LEU A 95 -9.35 -6.49 14.80
C LEU A 95 -8.00 -7.09 14.45
N SER A 96 -7.66 -7.08 13.16
CA SER A 96 -6.34 -7.44 12.65
C SER A 96 -5.75 -6.30 11.82
N VAL A 97 -4.44 -6.08 11.93
CA VAL A 97 -3.68 -5.09 11.14
C VAL A 97 -2.64 -5.83 10.30
N TYR A 98 -2.52 -5.50 9.01
CA TYR A 98 -1.62 -6.17 8.07
C TYR A 98 -0.65 -5.20 7.41
N SER A 99 0.60 -5.61 7.27
CA SER A 99 1.64 -4.81 6.60
C SER A 99 1.72 -5.04 5.09
N ASN A 100 1.05 -6.06 4.56
CA ASN A 100 1.12 -6.40 3.14
C ASN A 100 -0.24 -6.81 2.60
N PHE A 101 -0.61 -6.24 1.47
CA PHE A 101 -1.88 -6.47 0.79
C PHE A 101 -1.76 -6.08 -0.69
N SER A 102 -2.72 -6.54 -1.49
CA SER A 102 -2.93 -6.09 -2.86
C SER A 102 -4.37 -5.60 -3.04
N GLU A 103 -4.56 -4.53 -3.80
CA GLU A 103 -5.90 -4.09 -4.19
C GLU A 103 -6.49 -5.04 -5.24
N LYS A 104 -7.74 -5.47 -5.02
CA LYS A 104 -8.46 -6.35 -5.95
C LYS A 104 -9.38 -5.53 -6.85
N ASP A 105 -10.20 -4.68 -6.23
CA ASP A 105 -11.15 -3.75 -6.84
C ASP A 105 -11.14 -2.46 -5.99
N GLU A 106 -11.73 -1.35 -6.46
CA GLU A 106 -11.77 -0.09 -5.69
C GLU A 106 -12.37 -0.31 -4.29
N GLY A 107 -11.53 -0.24 -3.26
CA GLY A 107 -11.93 -0.42 -1.86
C GLY A 107 -12.04 -1.86 -1.36
N GLU A 108 -11.61 -2.86 -2.15
CA GLU A 108 -11.50 -4.26 -1.72
C GLU A 108 -10.04 -4.72 -1.73
N TYR A 109 -9.56 -5.22 -0.59
CA TYR A 109 -8.16 -5.58 -0.40
C TYR A 109 -7.99 -7.08 -0.15
N ARG A 110 -7.03 -7.69 -0.84
CA ARG A 110 -6.54 -9.03 -0.51
C ARG A 110 -5.31 -8.88 0.40
N VAL A 111 -5.48 -9.15 1.68
CA VAL A 111 -4.38 -9.15 2.66
C VAL A 111 -3.52 -10.41 2.55
N ASP A 112 -2.23 -10.26 2.80
CA ASP A 112 -1.36 -11.39 3.11
C ASP A 112 -1.50 -11.71 4.60
N TYR A 113 -2.17 -12.79 4.95
CA TYR A 113 -2.40 -13.18 6.34
C TYR A 113 -1.11 -13.50 7.12
N GLY A 114 0.01 -13.78 6.43
CA GLY A 114 1.32 -13.92 7.07
C GLY A 114 1.94 -12.60 7.51
N SER A 115 1.40 -11.47 7.03
CA SER A 115 1.87 -10.11 7.34
C SER A 115 1.14 -9.44 8.52
N LYS A 116 0.42 -10.23 9.32
CA LYS A 116 -0.34 -9.73 10.46
C LYS A 116 0.60 -9.15 11.52
N ILE A 117 0.37 -7.89 11.89
CA ILE A 117 1.12 -7.16 12.91
C ILE A 117 0.37 -7.21 14.25
N ILE A 118 -0.96 -7.03 14.20
CA ILE A 118 -1.83 -6.94 15.38
C ILE A 118 -2.99 -7.91 15.23
N ASP A 119 -3.39 -8.49 16.37
CA ASP A 119 -4.60 -9.30 16.50
C ASP A 119 -5.18 -9.06 17.90
N VAL A 120 -6.28 -8.31 18.01
CA VAL A 120 -6.89 -7.95 19.30
C VAL A 120 -8.42 -8.02 19.26
N PRO A 121 -9.08 -8.36 20.38
CA PRO A 121 -10.53 -8.27 20.47
C PRO A 121 -10.98 -6.80 20.52
N LEU A 122 -12.11 -6.50 19.90
CA LEU A 122 -12.85 -5.25 20.10
C LEU A 122 -13.80 -5.42 21.29
N ALA A 123 -13.73 -4.50 22.26
CA ALA A 123 -14.65 -4.47 23.39
C ALA A 123 -15.84 -3.58 23.04
N ASN A 124 -17.02 -4.16 22.85
CA ASN A 124 -18.24 -3.45 22.44
C ASN A 124 -18.07 -2.59 21.16
N GLY A 125 -17.24 -3.05 20.23
CA GLY A 125 -16.97 -2.33 18.99
C GLY A 125 -15.88 -1.26 19.09
N ALA A 126 -15.17 -1.16 20.22
CA ALA A 126 -14.10 -0.19 20.41
C ALA A 126 -12.76 -0.82 20.82
N VAL A 127 -11.68 -0.16 20.41
CA VAL A 127 -10.31 -0.44 20.86
C VAL A 127 -9.44 0.83 20.72
N ASP A 128 -8.47 0.97 21.61
CA ASP A 128 -7.44 2.02 21.60
C ASP A 128 -6.11 1.36 21.95
N ILE A 129 -5.24 1.23 20.95
CA ILE A 129 -3.99 0.47 21.05
C ILE A 129 -2.82 1.22 20.43
N GLU A 130 -1.64 1.03 21.02
CA GLU A 130 -0.36 1.48 20.50
C GLU A 130 0.46 0.28 20.01
N PHE A 131 1.17 0.45 18.90
CA PHE A 131 1.98 -0.60 18.28
C PHE A 131 3.12 0.00 17.46
N ALA A 132 4.11 -0.82 17.11
CA ALA A 132 5.23 -0.41 16.29
C ALA A 132 5.10 -1.00 14.88
N ILE A 133 5.43 -0.19 13.87
CA ILE A 133 5.54 -0.60 12.47
C ILE A 133 6.94 -0.33 11.93
N ALA A 134 7.30 -0.94 10.81
CA ALA A 134 8.50 -0.55 10.10
C ALA A 134 8.36 0.88 9.58
N ASN A 135 9.41 1.69 9.70
CA ASN A 135 9.44 3.06 9.16
C ASN A 135 9.38 3.12 7.61
N SER A 136 9.53 1.98 6.95
CA SER A 136 9.33 1.83 5.50
C SER A 136 7.90 1.45 5.12
N LEU A 137 6.99 1.27 6.09
CA LEU A 137 5.61 0.90 5.82
C LEU A 137 4.82 2.16 5.44
N GLU A 138 4.35 2.23 4.19
CA GLU A 138 3.63 3.40 3.68
C GLU A 138 2.11 3.25 3.80
N GLU A 139 1.59 2.03 3.73
CA GLU A 139 0.16 1.73 3.80
C GLU A 139 -0.09 0.45 4.60
N SER A 140 -1.24 0.38 5.24
CA SER A 140 -1.70 -0.81 5.98
C SER A 140 -3.19 -1.03 5.76
N VAL A 141 -3.64 -2.28 5.83
CA VAL A 141 -5.05 -2.62 5.87
C VAL A 141 -5.40 -3.13 7.25
N VAL A 142 -6.48 -2.60 7.79
CA VAL A 142 -7.10 -3.06 9.03
C VAL A 142 -8.37 -3.81 8.68
N GLU A 143 -8.53 -4.99 9.26
CA GLU A 143 -9.72 -5.81 9.13
C GLU A 143 -10.45 -5.95 10.46
N ILE A 144 -11.77 -5.88 10.42
CA ILE A 144 -12.64 -6.24 11.53
C ILE A 144 -13.41 -7.50 11.18
N TRP A 145 -13.14 -8.54 11.95
CA TRP A 145 -13.74 -9.86 11.83
C TRP A 145 -14.93 -10.00 12.78
N LEU A 146 -16.05 -10.43 12.23
CA LEU A 146 -17.22 -10.85 12.98
C LEU A 146 -17.25 -12.37 13.09
N TYR A 147 -17.87 -12.88 14.16
CA TYR A 147 -18.02 -14.32 14.40
C TYR A 147 -19.25 -14.93 13.71
N ASP A 148 -19.94 -14.16 12.86
CA ASP A 148 -21.12 -14.60 12.12
C ASP A 148 -20.80 -15.26 10.77
N GLY A 149 -19.52 -15.27 10.38
CA GLY A 149 -19.04 -15.88 9.14
C GLY A 149 -19.15 -14.98 7.91
N SER A 150 -19.45 -13.69 8.07
CA SER A 150 -19.35 -12.72 6.98
C SER A 150 -17.89 -12.43 6.61
N ASP A 151 -17.68 -11.86 5.43
CA ASP A 151 -16.40 -11.25 5.08
C ASP A 151 -16.06 -10.11 6.06
N PRO A 152 -14.76 -9.85 6.32
CA PRO A 152 -14.36 -8.80 7.23
C PRO A 152 -14.67 -7.42 6.66
N GLN A 153 -14.93 -6.46 7.54
CA GLN A 153 -14.92 -5.05 7.15
C GLN A 153 -13.46 -4.61 7.02
N GLN A 154 -13.11 -3.92 5.95
CA GLN A 154 -11.74 -3.50 5.67
C GLN A 154 -11.62 -1.99 5.60
N LYS A 155 -10.48 -1.46 6.05
CA LYS A 155 -10.10 -0.06 5.86
C LYS A 155 -8.61 0.06 5.62
N LYS A 156 -8.23 0.76 4.55
CA LYS A 156 -6.84 1.14 4.28
C LYS A 156 -6.48 2.41 5.07
N PHE A 157 -5.28 2.40 5.64
CA PHE A 157 -4.63 3.56 6.23
C PHE A 157 -3.35 3.87 5.46
N VAL A 158 -3.13 5.16 5.19
CA VAL A 158 -1.84 5.69 4.74
C VAL A 158 -1.07 6.09 6.00
N VAL A 159 0.22 5.79 6.04
CA VAL A 159 1.11 6.12 7.17
C VAL A 159 1.67 7.52 6.94
N ASP A 160 0.88 8.55 7.30
CA ASP A 160 1.26 9.97 7.18
C ASP A 160 1.36 10.71 8.53
N GLY A 161 1.38 9.95 9.62
CA GLY A 161 1.47 10.42 11.00
C GLY A 161 1.61 9.25 11.98
N THR A 162 1.24 9.47 13.24
CA THR A 162 1.36 8.46 14.32
C THR A 162 0.00 7.96 14.83
N GLN A 163 -1.11 8.33 14.17
CA GLN A 163 -2.46 7.99 14.65
C GLN A 163 -3.40 7.66 13.50
N TRP A 164 -4.11 6.54 13.66
CA TRP A 164 -5.13 6.03 12.74
C TRP A 164 -6.48 5.98 13.45
N GLU A 165 -7.54 6.38 12.76
CA GLU A 165 -8.89 6.45 13.34
C GLU A 165 -9.95 5.77 12.46
N TRP A 166 -10.85 5.02 13.09
CA TRP A 166 -12.03 4.44 12.44
C TRP A 166 -13.27 4.58 13.33
N TYR A 167 -14.25 5.32 12.82
CA TYR A 167 -15.58 5.54 13.40
C TYR A 167 -16.70 5.18 12.41
#